data_AF-A0A077KSI7-F1
#
_entry.id   AF-A0A077KSI7-F1
#
_cell.length_a   1.000
_cell.length_b   1.000
_cell.length_c   1.000
_cell.angle_alpha   90.00
_cell.angle_beta   90.00
_cell.angle_gamma   90.00
#
_symmetry.space_group_name_H-M   'P 1'
#
loop_
_entity.id
_entity.type
_entity.pdbx_description
1 polymer ?
#
loop_
_entity_poly.entity_id
_entity_poly.type
_entity_poly.pdbx_seq_one_letter_code
_entity_poly.pdbx_strand_id
1 'polypeptide(L)' 'MSKNKIMPWVDALPNVEATDFQARRDQIEATMAEAAELVKQAEELRGKAYFAALSLEASAKGEWSSQAVEQAKRSVGW' A
#
# COMPACT_ATOMS: atom_id res chain seq x y z
N MET A 1 6.56 16.96 -19.75
CA MET A 1 5.29 16.21 -19.84
C MET A 1 4.38 16.74 -18.75
N SER A 2 3.38 17.54 -19.12
CA SER A 2 2.39 18.05 -18.17
C SER A 2 1.66 16.86 -17.57
N LYS A 3 1.85 16.60 -16.27
CA LYS A 3 0.97 15.69 -15.53
C LYS A 3 -0.45 16.20 -15.75
N ASN A 4 -1.34 15.37 -16.29
CA ASN A 4 -2.75 15.71 -16.37
C ASN A 4 -3.23 15.94 -14.93
N LYS A 5 -3.42 17.21 -14.56
CA LYS A 5 -3.99 17.56 -13.26
C LYS A 5 -5.34 16.87 -13.13
N ILE A 6 -5.66 16.41 -11.92
CA ILE A 6 -7.03 15.94 -11.65
C ILE A 6 -7.99 17.11 -11.89
N MET A 7 -9.20 16.86 -12.40
CA MET A 7 -10.19 17.92 -12.62
C MET A 7 -9.65 19.17 -13.35
N PRO A 8 -9.08 19.03 -14.57
CA PRO A 8 -8.48 20.15 -15.28
C PRO A 8 -9.49 21.25 -15.65
N TRP A 9 -10.78 20.92 -15.68
CA TRP A 9 -11.88 21.86 -15.91
C TRP A 9 -11.94 22.99 -14.86
N VAL A 10 -11.37 22.82 -13.66
CA VAL A 10 -11.31 23.87 -12.64
C VAL A 10 -10.56 25.09 -13.16
N ASP A 11 -9.46 24.88 -13.90
CA ASP A 11 -8.68 25.99 -14.48
C ASP A 11 -9.40 26.70 -15.64
N ALA A 12 -10.45 26.10 -16.20
CA ALA A 12 -11.21 26.67 -17.31
C ALA A 12 -12.39 27.55 -16.84
N LEU A 13 -12.63 27.66 -15.53
CA LEU A 13 -13.73 28.45 -14.99
C LEU A 13 -13.45 29.96 -15.09
N PRO A 14 -14.45 30.79 -15.45
CA PRO A 14 -14.28 32.23 -15.49
C PRO A 14 -13.89 32.80 -14.12
N ASN A 15 -12.87 33.67 -14.10
CA ASN A 15 -12.38 34.35 -12.89
C ASN A 15 -11.98 33.39 -11.74
N VAL A 16 -11.61 32.13 -12.04
CA VAL A 16 -11.28 31.14 -11.00
C VAL A 16 -10.10 31.54 -10.12
N GLU A 17 -9.18 32.35 -10.65
CA GLU A 17 -8.03 32.90 -9.92
C GLU A 17 -8.45 33.80 -8.74
N ALA A 18 -9.68 34.33 -8.75
CA ALA A 18 -10.26 35.08 -7.63
C ALA A 18 -10.94 34.19 -6.56
N THR A 19 -10.82 32.86 -6.69
CA THR A 19 -11.44 31.86 -5.80
C THR A 19 -10.38 30.91 -5.23
N ASP A 20 -10.79 30.01 -4.33
CA ASP A 20 -9.90 28.99 -3.75
C ASP A 20 -10.00 27.62 -4.47
N PHE A 21 -10.77 27.51 -5.56
CA PHE A 21 -11.07 26.22 -6.18
C PHE A 21 -9.82 25.50 -6.72
N GLN A 22 -8.85 26.24 -7.26
CA GLN A 22 -7.59 25.67 -7.73
C GLN A 22 -6.79 25.09 -6.56
N ALA A 23 -6.70 25.82 -5.45
CA ALA A 23 -6.02 25.35 -4.24
C ALA A 23 -6.70 24.10 -3.65
N ARG A 24 -8.03 24.06 -3.63
CA ARG A 24 -8.79 22.89 -3.17
C ARG A 24 -8.57 21.66 -4.06
N ARG A 25 -8.52 21.84 -5.38
CA ARG A 25 -8.15 20.77 -6.31
C ARG A 25 -6.74 20.26 -6.02
N ASP A 26 -5.79 21.15 -5.84
CA ASP A 26 -4.40 20.78 -5.57
C ASP A 26 -4.26 20.03 -4.23
N GLN A 27 -5.05 20.40 -3.22
CA GLN A 27 -5.17 19.66 -1.96
C GLN A 27 -5.69 18.23 -2.19
N ILE A 28 -6.71 18.06 -3.04
CA ILE A 28 -7.26 16.74 -3.38
C ILE A 28 -6.19 15.89 -4.10
N GLU A 29 -5.43 16.47 -5.01
CA GLU A 29 -4.34 15.77 -5.70
C GLU A 29 -3.26 15.31 -4.70
N ALA A 30 -2.89 16.18 -3.76
CA ALA A 30 -1.94 15.85 -2.70
C ALA A 30 -2.44 14.70 -1.81
N THR A 31 -3.70 14.73 -1.37
CA THR A 31 -4.28 13.65 -0.56
C THR A 31 -4.34 12.32 -1.31
N MET A 32 -4.68 12.34 -2.61
CA MET A 32 -4.67 11.14 -3.44
C MET A 32 -3.26 10.57 -3.61
N ALA A 33 -2.26 11.44 -3.77
CA ALA A 33 -0.86 11.03 -3.86
C ALA A 33 -0.35 10.41 -2.55
N GLU A 34 -0.70 11.01 -1.41
CA GLU A 34 -0.37 10.46 -0.08
C GLU A 34 -1.02 9.09 0.14
N ALA A 35 -2.30 8.94 -0.21
CA ALA A 35 -2.99 7.66 -0.12
C ALA A 35 -2.33 6.57 -0.97
N ALA A 36 -1.92 6.90 -2.21
CA ALA A 36 -1.22 5.95 -3.08
C ALA A 36 0.12 5.49 -2.49
N GLU A 37 0.87 6.41 -1.88
CA GLU A 37 2.13 6.07 -1.23
C GLU A 37 1.92 5.21 0.02
N LEU A 38 0.90 5.49 0.84
CA LEU A 38 0.54 4.66 1.98
C LEU A 38 0.13 3.23 1.57
N VAL A 39 -0.62 3.09 0.48
CA VAL A 39 -0.98 1.78 -0.07
C VAL A 39 0.27 1.00 -0.48
N LYS A 40 1.19 1.65 -1.20
CA LYS A 40 2.46 1.04 -1.60
C LYS A 40 3.27 0.57 -0.39
N GLN A 41 3.42 1.41 0.64
CA GLN A 41 4.12 1.03 1.87
C GLN A 41 3.45 -0.15 2.57
N ALA A 42 2.12 -0.18 2.62
CA ALA A 42 1.38 -1.30 3.20
C ALA A 42 1.62 -2.61 2.41
N GLU A 43 1.69 -2.56 1.09
CA GLU A 43 2.03 -3.70 0.24
C GLU A 43 3.46 -4.19 0.48
N GLU A 44 4.43 -3.28 0.57
CA GLU A 44 5.82 -3.61 0.90
C GLU A 44 5.94 -4.30 2.26
N LEU A 45 5.24 -3.80 3.27
CA LEU A 45 5.21 -4.40 4.61
C LEU A 45 4.58 -5.79 4.60
N ARG A 46 3.47 -5.98 3.87
CA ARG A 46 2.85 -7.30 3.69
C ARG A 46 3.81 -8.28 3.01
N GLY A 47 4.53 -7.83 1.98
CA GLY A 47 5.55 -8.63 1.31
C GLY A 47 6.66 -9.07 2.26
N LYS A 48 7.21 -8.12 3.05
CA LYS A 48 8.23 -8.42 4.08
C LYS A 48 7.75 -9.46 5.08
N ALA A 49 6.52 -9.30 5.61
CA ALA A 49 5.95 -10.23 6.57
C ALA A 49 5.75 -11.63 5.97
N TYR A 50 5.26 -11.71 4.73
CA TYR A 50 5.09 -12.98 4.02
C TYR A 50 6.41 -13.73 3.88
N PHE A 51 7.46 -13.08 3.37
CA PHE A 51 8.77 -13.72 3.23
C PHE A 51 9.39 -14.10 4.58
N ALA A 52 9.22 -13.26 5.62
CA ALA A 52 9.69 -13.59 6.96
C ALA A 52 8.98 -14.85 7.51
N ALA A 53 7.67 -14.99 7.30
CA ALA A 53 6.91 -16.17 7.72
C ALA A 53 7.40 -17.45 7.00
N LEU A 54 7.62 -17.37 5.67
CA LEU A 54 8.18 -18.49 4.91
C LEU A 54 9.57 -18.88 5.40
N SER A 55 10.43 -17.90 5.65
CA SER A 55 11.78 -18.15 6.16
C SER A 55 11.75 -18.79 7.54
N LEU A 56 10.87 -18.32 8.43
CA LEU A 56 10.69 -18.90 9.77
C LEU A 56 10.26 -20.37 9.68
N GLU A 57 9.29 -20.68 8.82
CA GLU A 57 8.84 -22.05 8.64
C GLU A 57 9.94 -22.95 8.06
N ALA A 58 10.71 -22.45 7.08
CA ALA A 58 11.84 -23.19 6.52
C ALA A 58 12.90 -23.49 7.60
N SER A 59 13.25 -22.50 8.43
CA SER A 59 14.16 -22.69 9.56
C SER A 59 13.62 -23.72 10.56
N ALA A 60 12.33 -23.66 10.90
CA ALA A 60 11.71 -24.64 11.79
C ALA A 60 11.74 -26.06 11.21
N LYS A 61 11.52 -26.21 9.90
CA LYS A 61 11.62 -27.50 9.21
C LYS A 61 13.06 -28.03 9.19
N GLY A 62 14.06 -27.15 9.14
CA GLY A 62 15.47 -27.53 9.26
C GLY A 62 15.83 -28.07 10.65
N GLU A 63 15.28 -27.47 11.71
CA GLU A 63 15.59 -27.83 13.10
C GLU A 63 14.81 -29.07 13.59
N TRP A 64 13.51 -29.18 13.27
CA TRP A 64 12.63 -30.22 13.82
C TRP A 64 12.08 -31.23 12.81
N SER A 65 12.41 -31.08 11.52
CA SER A 65 11.81 -31.78 10.36
C SER A 65 10.46 -31.23 9.88
N SER A 66 10.19 -31.45 8.59
CA SER A 66 8.91 -31.11 7.95
C SER A 66 7.71 -31.75 8.63
N GLN A 67 7.81 -33.03 9.02
CA GLN A 67 6.67 -33.75 9.62
C GLN A 67 6.28 -33.18 10.97
N ALA A 68 7.26 -32.82 11.81
CA ALA A 68 7.00 -32.21 13.12
C ALA A 68 6.29 -30.86 12.98
N VAL A 69 6.74 -30.02 12.03
CA VAL A 69 6.10 -28.73 11.75
C VAL A 69 4.66 -28.94 11.27
N GLU A 70 4.41 -29.81 10.29
CA GLU A 70 3.04 -30.06 9.80
C GLU A 70 2.12 -30.63 10.88
N GLN A 71 2.62 -31.50 11.77
CA GLN A 71 1.85 -31.99 12.91
C GLN A 71 1.50 -30.85 13.88
N ALA A 72 2.44 -29.94 14.14
CA ALA A 72 2.21 -28.77 14.99
C ALA A 72 1.19 -27.80 14.36
N LYS A 73 1.20 -27.58 13.04
CA LYS A 73 0.16 -26.78 12.37
C LYS A 73 -1.24 -27.38 12.59
N ARG A 74 -1.36 -28.69 12.35
CA ARG A 74 -2.62 -29.43 12.49
C ARG A 74 -3.15 -29.40 13.92
N SER A 75 -2.28 -29.47 14.93
CA SER A 75 -2.72 -29.48 16.33
C SER A 75 -3.34 -28.16 16.79
N VAL A 76 -3.07 -27.05 16.10
CA VAL A 76 -3.65 -25.72 16.38
C VAL A 76 -4.68 -25.28 15.34
N GLY A 77 -5.05 -26.14 14.39
CA GLY A 77 -6.05 -25.84 13.36
C GLY A 77 -5.58 -24.81 12.32
N TRP A 78 -4.27 -24.73 12.07
CA TRP A 78 -3.70 -23.90 11.00
C TRP A 78 -3.79 -24.57 9.63
#